data_AF-A0A7I8IKB6-F1
#
_entry.id   AF-A0A7I8IKB6-F1
#
_cell.length_a   1.000
_cell.length_b   1.000
_cell.length_c   1.000
_cell.angle_alpha   90.00
_cell.angle_beta   90.00
_cell.angle_gamma   90.00
#
_symmetry.space_group_name_H-M   'P 1'
#
loop_
_entity.id
_entity.type
_entity.pdbx_description
1 polymer ?
#
loop_
_entity_poly.entity_id
_entity_poly.type
_entity_poly.pdbx_seq_one_letter_code
_entity_poly.pdbx_strand_id
1 'polypeptide(L)'
;MAALQSSMAALSLSSSSFLGQRLAQPISAPLNVKTSDMTGPIVMKLKRWERKDCKPNSLPVLHKMHVKVGDTVKVISGHDKGKIGEISRIFKHNSTVIVKDINLKTKHMKSREQGSQGRFSNVMLYSKEQNVASRVGHKTLDNGSRVRYLVKTGEIVDSVEKWKSTIRERNKEKEAISS
;
A
#
# COMPACT_ATOMS: atom_id res chain seq x y z
N MET A 1 -39.87 -69.14 47.40
CA MET A 1 -39.60 -67.93 48.22
C MET A 1 -39.62 -66.72 47.28
N ALA A 2 -40.82 -66.18 47.09
CA ALA A 2 -41.15 -64.88 46.49
C ALA A 2 -41.38 -63.91 47.67
N ALA A 3 -41.39 -62.59 47.62
CA ALA A 3 -41.09 -61.53 46.67
C ALA A 3 -41.32 -60.20 47.44
N LEU A 4 -41.12 -59.07 46.76
CA LEU A 4 -41.84 -57.80 46.94
C LEU A 4 -41.49 -56.92 48.15
N GLN A 5 -40.78 -55.85 47.81
CA GLN A 5 -41.20 -54.45 47.95
C GLN A 5 -42.27 -54.09 48.99
N SER A 6 -41.94 -53.00 49.68
CA SER A 6 -42.75 -51.79 49.89
C SER A 6 -43.08 -51.48 51.35
N SER A 7 -42.77 -50.26 51.78
CA SER A 7 -43.69 -49.27 52.35
C SER A 7 -42.92 -48.32 53.30
N MET A 8 -42.72 -47.06 52.90
CA MET A 8 -43.60 -45.89 53.16
C MET A 8 -43.49 -45.40 54.61
N ALA A 9 -42.86 -44.22 54.79
CA ALA A 9 -43.53 -42.96 55.20
C ALA A 9 -43.62 -42.82 56.73
N ALA A 10 -43.54 -41.67 57.37
CA ALA A 10 -43.14 -40.30 57.07
C ALA A 10 -42.95 -39.64 58.47
N LEU A 11 -42.99 -38.31 58.51
CA LEU A 11 -42.98 -37.41 59.69
C LEU A 11 -41.60 -36.84 60.04
N SER A 12 -41.40 -35.55 60.24
CA SER A 12 -42.01 -34.31 59.73
C SER A 12 -41.34 -33.18 60.52
N LEU A 13 -40.87 -32.17 59.80
CA LEU A 13 -41.01 -30.74 60.10
C LEU A 13 -40.32 -30.11 61.33
N SER A 14 -39.79 -28.91 61.03
CA SER A 14 -39.38 -27.80 61.90
C SER A 14 -37.94 -27.87 62.43
N SER A 15 -37.12 -26.81 62.43
CA SER A 15 -37.32 -25.43 62.00
C SER A 15 -35.98 -24.79 61.65
N SER A 16 -36.09 -23.82 60.76
CA SER A 16 -35.16 -22.78 60.30
C SER A 16 -33.77 -22.60 60.95
N SER A 17 -32.83 -22.36 60.03
CA SER A 17 -31.80 -21.29 60.05
C SER A 17 -30.61 -21.41 61.01
N PHE A 18 -29.51 -21.95 60.49
CA PHE A 18 -28.21 -21.31 60.69
C PHE A 18 -27.57 -21.11 59.33
N LEU A 19 -27.59 -19.84 58.87
CA LEU A 19 -27.01 -19.40 57.61
C LEU A 19 -25.51 -19.77 57.56
N GLY A 20 -25.17 -20.73 56.74
CA GLY A 20 -23.80 -21.03 56.33
C GLY A 20 -23.81 -21.35 54.84
N GLN A 21 -24.03 -20.30 54.04
CA GLN A 21 -24.08 -20.41 52.60
C GLN A 21 -22.76 -20.96 52.05
N ARG A 22 -22.91 -21.92 51.14
CA ARG A 22 -21.88 -22.45 50.25
C ARG A 22 -21.05 -21.29 49.70
N LEU A 23 -19.72 -21.43 49.74
CA LEU A 23 -18.82 -20.68 48.88
C LEU A 23 -19.10 -21.08 47.42
N ALA A 24 -20.14 -20.50 46.83
CA ALA A 24 -20.22 -20.36 45.39
C ALA A 24 -19.12 -19.38 45.00
N GLN A 25 -18.17 -19.86 44.20
CA GLN A 25 -17.19 -18.98 43.57
C GLN A 25 -17.94 -17.85 42.86
N PRO A 26 -17.46 -16.60 42.94
CA PRO A 26 -18.06 -15.55 42.14
C PRO A 26 -17.90 -15.97 40.68
N ILE A 27 -19.02 -16.20 40.01
CA ILE A 27 -19.11 -16.05 38.56
C ILE A 27 -18.55 -14.65 38.32
N SER A 28 -17.30 -14.58 37.90
CA SER A 28 -16.73 -13.33 37.42
C SER A 28 -17.70 -12.83 36.37
N ALA A 29 -18.32 -11.68 36.63
CA ALA A 29 -19.08 -10.97 35.62
C ALA A 29 -18.26 -11.03 34.32
N PRO A 30 -18.87 -11.28 33.15
CA PRO A 30 -18.14 -11.01 31.92
C PRO A 30 -17.69 -9.56 32.07
N LEU A 31 -16.37 -9.37 32.18
CA LEU A 31 -15.80 -8.05 32.08
C LEU A 31 -16.42 -7.54 30.78
N ASN A 32 -17.24 -6.51 30.90
CA ASN A 32 -17.55 -5.66 29.78
C ASN A 32 -16.21 -5.03 29.43
N VAL A 33 -15.40 -5.80 28.69
CA VAL A 33 -14.34 -5.29 27.87
C VAL A 33 -15.13 -4.37 26.98
N LYS A 34 -15.16 -3.10 27.35
CA LYS A 34 -15.27 -2.03 26.38
C LYS A 34 -14.17 -2.39 25.41
N THR A 35 -14.54 -3.08 24.34
CA THR A 35 -13.83 -2.98 23.10
C THR A 35 -13.95 -1.50 22.81
N SER A 36 -12.98 -0.73 23.31
CA SER A 36 -12.56 0.43 22.58
C SER A 36 -12.12 -0.17 21.26
N ASP A 37 -13.08 -0.32 20.36
CA ASP A 37 -12.86 -0.50 18.96
C ASP A 37 -12.15 0.79 18.55
N MET A 38 -10.84 0.82 18.84
CA MET A 38 -9.86 1.58 18.12
C MET A 38 -9.72 0.93 16.74
N THR A 39 -10.85 0.76 16.05
CA THR A 39 -10.92 0.60 14.61
C THR A 39 -11.13 1.98 14.01
N GLY A 40 -10.27 2.93 14.43
CA GLY A 40 -9.87 3.96 13.49
C GLY A 40 -9.29 3.24 12.27
N PRO A 41 -9.60 3.67 11.04
CA PRO A 41 -8.94 3.10 9.89
C PRO A 41 -7.44 3.26 10.12
N ILE A 42 -6.64 2.20 9.84
CA ILE A 42 -5.18 2.29 9.78
C ILE A 42 -4.83 3.14 8.54
N VAL A 43 -5.23 4.40 8.57
CA VAL A 43 -4.69 5.46 7.75
C VAL A 43 -3.37 5.73 8.42
N MET A 44 -2.29 5.31 7.78
CA MET A 44 -0.94 5.68 8.19
C MET A 44 -0.91 7.21 8.29
N LYS A 45 -1.03 7.73 9.52
CA LYS A 45 -1.00 9.15 9.77
C LYS A 45 0.46 9.56 9.65
N LEU A 46 0.80 10.21 8.55
CA LEU A 46 2.13 10.78 8.36
C LEU A 46 2.50 11.59 9.60
N LYS A 47 3.74 11.43 10.07
CA LYS A 47 4.23 12.23 11.19
C LYS A 47 4.13 13.71 10.81
N ARG A 48 3.85 14.60 11.78
CA ARG A 48 3.60 16.02 11.50
C ARG A 48 4.74 16.66 10.69
N TRP A 49 5.98 16.27 10.95
CA TRP A 49 7.19 16.75 10.28
C TRP A 49 7.55 16.03 8.97
N GLU A 50 6.82 14.96 8.60
CA GLU A 50 6.98 14.24 7.32
C GLU A 50 5.96 14.72 6.27
N ARG A 51 5.27 15.83 6.55
CA ARG A 51 4.32 16.45 5.61
C ARG A 51 5.08 17.11 4.47
N LYS A 52 4.35 17.36 3.38
CA LYS A 52 4.91 18.02 2.19
C LYS A 52 5.30 19.44 2.55
N ASP A 53 6.50 19.84 2.14
CA ASP A 53 6.92 21.22 2.22
C ASP A 53 6.09 22.08 1.28
N CYS A 54 5.64 23.24 1.76
CA CYS A 54 4.80 24.16 1.02
C CYS A 54 5.50 25.50 0.82
N LYS A 55 5.25 26.08 -0.36
CA LYS A 55 5.60 27.45 -0.71
C LYS A 55 4.70 28.45 0.03
N PRO A 56 5.04 29.75 0.07
CA PRO A 56 4.18 30.78 0.68
C PRO A 56 2.77 30.84 0.08
N ASN A 57 2.60 30.45 -1.19
CA ASN A 57 1.30 30.34 -1.86
C ASN A 57 0.57 29.02 -1.61
N SER A 58 0.92 28.28 -0.54
CA SER A 58 0.37 26.98 -0.12
C SER A 58 0.62 25.79 -1.07
N LEU A 59 1.21 26.00 -2.25
CA LEU A 59 1.52 24.93 -3.17
C LEU A 59 2.68 24.07 -2.66
N PRO A 60 2.68 22.76 -2.90
CA PRO A 60 3.79 21.91 -2.50
C PRO A 60 5.07 22.25 -3.30
N VAL A 61 6.22 22.13 -2.65
CA VAL A 61 7.51 22.17 -3.32
C VAL A 61 7.66 20.91 -4.18
N LEU A 62 8.02 21.09 -5.46
CA LEU A 62 8.17 19.99 -6.41
C LEU A 62 9.63 19.90 -6.85
N HIS A 63 10.17 18.69 -6.86
CA HIS A 63 11.51 18.43 -7.36
C HIS A 63 11.50 18.15 -8.86
N LYS A 64 12.57 18.59 -9.53
CA LYS A 64 12.83 18.28 -10.94
C LYS A 64 13.38 16.85 -11.04
N MET A 65 12.77 16.02 -11.88
CA MET A 65 13.15 14.61 -12.07
C MET A 65 13.60 14.36 -13.51
N HIS A 66 14.48 13.38 -13.71
CA HIS A 66 15.01 12.99 -15.02
C HIS A 66 14.15 11.97 -15.77
N VAL A 67 13.15 11.38 -15.12
CA VAL A 67 12.28 10.31 -15.66
C VAL A 67 10.84 10.78 -15.89
N LYS A 68 10.15 10.14 -16.83
CA LYS A 68 8.73 10.35 -17.17
C LYS A 68 7.95 9.04 -17.05
N VAL A 69 6.61 9.16 -17.01
CA VAL A 69 5.71 7.99 -16.99
C VAL A 69 5.81 7.27 -18.33
N GLY A 70 5.86 5.93 -18.32
CA GLY A 70 6.06 5.12 -19.52
C GLY A 70 7.53 5.00 -19.97
N ASP A 71 8.48 5.55 -19.21
CA ASP A 71 9.90 5.25 -19.43
C ASP A 71 10.22 3.83 -18.93
N THR A 72 11.04 3.11 -19.68
CA THR A 72 11.62 1.82 -19.25
C THR A 72 12.92 2.08 -18.53
N VAL A 73 13.07 1.45 -17.37
CA VAL A 73 14.14 1.75 -16.44
C VAL A 73 14.71 0.52 -15.77
N LYS A 74 15.98 0.60 -15.41
CA LYS A 74 16.71 -0.42 -14.63
C LYS A 74 17.00 0.10 -13.23
N VAL A 75 16.76 -0.74 -12.22
CA VAL A 75 17.07 -0.45 -10.82
C VAL A 75 18.58 -0.62 -10.58
N ILE A 76 19.21 0.41 -10.02
CA ILE A 76 20.67 0.48 -9.81
C ILE A 76 21.06 -0.04 -8.44
N SER A 77 20.28 0.30 -7.41
CA SER A 77 20.56 -0.02 -6.02
C SER A 77 19.27 -0.27 -5.23
N GLY A 78 19.40 -1.03 -4.14
CA GLY A 78 18.30 -1.54 -3.35
C GLY A 78 18.11 -3.05 -3.53
N HIS A 79 17.06 -3.59 -2.90
CA HIS A 79 16.76 -5.03 -2.91
C HIS A 79 16.52 -5.56 -4.34
N ASP A 80 15.81 -4.78 -5.16
CA ASP A 80 15.44 -5.17 -6.52
C ASP A 80 16.48 -4.75 -7.58
N LYS A 81 17.76 -4.66 -7.20
CA LYS A 81 18.85 -4.25 -8.09
C LYS A 81 18.90 -5.13 -9.34
N GLY A 82 19.06 -4.51 -10.50
CA GLY A 82 19.21 -5.18 -11.79
C GLY A 82 17.90 -5.47 -12.51
N LYS A 83 16.76 -5.48 -11.81
CA LYS A 83 15.44 -5.64 -12.44
C LYS A 83 15.12 -4.45 -13.33
N ILE A 84 14.40 -4.74 -14.42
CA ILE A 84 13.96 -3.77 -15.43
C ILE A 84 12.45 -3.70 -15.37
N GLY A 85 11.89 -2.50 -15.48
CA GLY A 85 10.45 -2.32 -15.51
C GLY A 85 10.04 -0.98 -16.08
N GLU A 86 8.73 -0.80 -16.29
CA GLU A 86 8.15 0.44 -16.79
C GLU A 86 7.54 1.27 -15.67
N ILE A 87 7.70 2.58 -15.78
CA ILE A 87 7.18 3.52 -14.78
C ILE A 87 5.67 3.67 -14.92
N SER A 88 4.93 3.32 -13.87
CA SER A 88 3.48 3.50 -13.77
C SER A 88 3.11 4.90 -13.25
N ARG A 89 3.69 5.32 -12.11
CA ARG A 89 3.36 6.60 -11.46
C ARG A 89 4.60 7.31 -10.91
N ILE A 90 4.54 8.64 -10.84
CA ILE A 90 5.62 9.49 -10.36
C ILE A 90 5.08 10.47 -9.31
N PHE A 91 5.77 10.60 -8.18
CA PHE A 91 5.49 11.55 -7.12
C PHE A 91 6.62 12.59 -7.01
N LYS A 92 6.41 13.76 -7.63
CA LYS A 92 7.42 14.82 -7.72
C LYS A 92 7.79 15.49 -6.38
N HIS A 93 6.89 15.47 -5.40
CA HIS A 93 7.12 16.07 -4.08
C HIS A 93 8.11 15.24 -3.24
N ASN A 94 8.15 13.92 -3.44
CA ASN A 94 9.07 13.03 -2.73
C ASN A 94 10.23 12.56 -3.63
N SER A 95 10.25 12.97 -4.90
CA SER A 95 11.14 12.41 -5.93
C SER A 95 11.06 10.88 -6.04
N THR A 96 9.88 10.29 -5.86
CA THR A 96 9.67 8.83 -5.89
C THR A 96 8.89 8.37 -7.12
N VAL A 97 9.13 7.11 -7.49
CA VAL A 97 8.55 6.48 -8.67
C VAL A 97 7.99 5.10 -8.31
N ILE A 98 6.88 4.72 -8.94
CA ILE A 98 6.34 3.37 -8.91
C ILE A 98 6.64 2.71 -10.26
N VAL A 99 7.36 1.60 -10.20
CA VAL A 99 7.67 0.75 -11.36
C VAL A 99 6.80 -0.50 -11.28
N LYS A 100 6.29 -0.98 -12.43
CA LYS A 100 5.50 -2.22 -12.50
C LYS A 100 6.33 -3.40 -11.97
N ASP A 101 5.69 -4.27 -11.19
CA ASP A 101 6.23 -5.56 -10.69
C ASP A 101 7.54 -5.49 -9.88
N ILE A 102 7.89 -4.31 -9.36
CA ILE A 102 9.09 -4.07 -8.55
C ILE A 102 8.68 -3.51 -7.18
N ASN A 103 9.40 -3.90 -6.12
CA ASN A 103 9.13 -3.52 -4.73
C ASN A 103 7.70 -3.86 -4.28
N LEU A 104 7.25 -5.07 -4.64
CA LEU A 104 5.95 -5.59 -4.22
C LEU A 104 5.95 -5.85 -2.71
N LYS A 105 4.87 -5.41 -2.07
CA LYS A 105 4.65 -5.61 -0.64
C LYS A 105 3.26 -6.16 -0.43
N THR A 106 3.16 -7.28 0.26
CA THR A 106 1.88 -7.87 0.64
C THR A 106 1.24 -7.00 1.70
N LYS A 107 0.16 -6.31 1.34
CA LYS A 107 -0.67 -5.56 2.28
C LYS A 107 -1.97 -6.32 2.48
N HIS A 108 -2.22 -6.77 3.70
CA HIS A 108 -3.52 -7.29 4.09
C HIS A 108 -4.53 -6.15 4.04
N MET A 109 -5.44 -6.20 3.06
CA MET A 109 -6.52 -5.24 2.91
C MET A 109 -7.83 -5.97 3.20
N LYS A 110 -8.66 -5.36 4.07
CA LYS A 110 -10.10 -5.70 4.08
C LYS A 110 -10.63 -5.42 2.67
N SER A 111 -11.45 -6.32 2.13
CA SER A 111 -11.87 -6.33 0.72
C SER A 111 -12.19 -4.93 0.20
N ARG A 112 -11.28 -4.38 -0.62
CA ARG A 112 -11.41 -3.13 -1.38
C ARG A 112 -10.27 -3.06 -2.41
N GLU A 113 -10.57 -2.51 -3.58
CA GLU A 113 -9.71 -2.53 -4.79
C GLU A 113 -8.30 -1.93 -4.61
N GLN A 114 -7.38 -2.47 -5.42
CA GLN A 114 -5.92 -2.45 -5.21
C GLN A 114 -5.22 -1.14 -5.61
N GLY A 115 -4.12 -0.85 -4.89
CA GLY A 115 -3.11 0.13 -5.28
C GLY A 115 -1.72 -0.28 -4.79
N SER A 116 -0.70 -0.06 -5.63
CA SER A 116 0.71 -0.34 -5.34
C SER A 116 1.43 0.90 -4.78
N GLN A 117 2.42 0.69 -3.90
CA GLN A 117 3.30 1.73 -3.39
C GLN A 117 4.77 1.37 -3.65
N GLY A 118 5.49 2.28 -4.29
CA GLY A 118 6.93 2.19 -4.48
C GLY A 118 7.62 3.48 -4.03
N ARG A 119 8.74 3.33 -3.32
CA ARG A 119 9.78 4.38 -3.17
C ARG A 119 10.92 4.06 -4.14
N PHE A 120 11.71 5.08 -4.51
CA PHE A 120 13.17 5.09 -4.74
C PHE A 120 13.59 6.11 -5.84
N SER A 121 14.81 6.63 -5.66
CA SER A 121 15.58 7.51 -6.55
C SER A 121 16.69 6.76 -7.31
N ASN A 122 16.67 5.42 -7.27
CA ASN A 122 17.80 4.56 -7.61
C ASN A 122 17.68 3.93 -9.01
N VAL A 123 17.33 4.74 -10.01
CA VAL A 123 16.82 4.24 -11.28
C VAL A 123 17.48 4.94 -12.47
N MET A 124 17.93 4.15 -13.45
CA MET A 124 18.50 4.61 -14.73
C MET A 124 17.58 4.28 -15.89
N LEU A 125 17.59 5.11 -16.93
CA LEU A 125 16.91 4.78 -18.20
C LEU A 125 17.59 3.57 -18.83
N TYR A 126 16.78 2.72 -19.43
CA TYR A 126 17.22 1.48 -20.05
C TYR A 126 16.86 1.47 -21.53
N SER A 127 17.85 1.23 -22.39
CA SER A 127 17.61 0.94 -23.80
C SER A 127 17.22 -0.52 -23.97
N LYS A 128 16.07 -0.78 -24.59
CA LYS A 128 15.64 -2.14 -24.97
C LYS A 128 16.45 -2.67 -26.16
N GLU A 129 16.94 -1.78 -27.02
CA GLU A 129 17.68 -2.14 -28.24
C GLU A 129 19.08 -2.65 -27.90
N GLN A 130 19.82 -1.88 -27.11
CA GLN A 130 21.22 -2.16 -26.79
C GLN A 130 21.37 -2.90 -25.45
N ASN A 131 20.29 -3.13 -24.72
CA ASN A 131 20.27 -3.74 -23.38
C ASN A 131 21.19 -3.06 -22.34
N VAL A 132 21.42 -1.75 -22.53
CA VAL A 132 22.33 -0.96 -21.69
C VAL A 132 21.55 0.10 -20.92
N ALA A 133 21.84 0.18 -19.62
CA ALA A 133 21.40 1.29 -18.78
C ALA A 133 22.38 2.47 -18.87
N SER A 134 21.86 3.68 -19.05
CA SER A 134 22.68 4.87 -19.25
C SER A 134 22.09 6.14 -18.61
N ARG A 135 22.96 7.16 -18.47
CA ARG A 135 22.56 8.49 -18.03
C ARG A 135 21.86 9.24 -19.15
N VAL A 136 21.05 10.23 -18.77
CA VAL A 136 20.30 11.05 -19.73
C VAL A 136 21.04 12.34 -20.06
N GLY A 137 21.11 12.66 -21.35
CA GLY A 137 21.52 13.95 -21.88
C GLY A 137 20.34 14.68 -22.53
N HIS A 138 20.56 15.95 -22.90
CA HIS A 138 19.58 16.75 -23.65
C HIS A 138 20.17 17.22 -24.97
N LYS A 139 19.41 17.06 -26.06
CA LYS A 139 19.78 17.52 -27.40
C LYS A 139 18.63 18.34 -27.98
N THR A 140 18.95 19.37 -28.76
CA THR A 140 17.98 20.10 -29.58
C THR A 140 17.99 19.50 -30.97
N LEU A 141 16.83 19.13 -31.49
CA LEU A 141 16.66 18.65 -32.86
C LEU A 141 16.51 19.84 -33.82
N ASP A 142 16.66 19.56 -35.12
CA ASP A 142 16.54 20.57 -36.18
C ASP A 142 15.14 21.21 -36.21
N ASN A 143 14.13 20.46 -35.77
CA ASN A 143 12.75 20.92 -35.58
C ASN A 143 12.58 21.91 -34.40
N GLY A 144 13.66 22.33 -33.74
CA GLY A 144 13.66 23.21 -32.56
C GLY A 144 13.23 22.54 -31.24
N SER A 145 12.87 21.26 -31.28
CA SER A 145 12.40 20.51 -30.10
C SER A 145 13.56 20.02 -29.23
N ARG A 146 13.46 20.20 -27.91
CA ARG A 146 14.45 19.69 -26.94
C ARG A 146 14.05 18.30 -26.44
N VAL A 147 14.87 17.30 -26.75
CA VAL A 147 14.62 15.89 -26.42
C VAL A 147 15.68 15.34 -25.48
N ARG A 148 15.30 14.30 -24.71
CA ARG A 148 16.23 13.50 -23.92
C ARG A 148 16.87 12.42 -24.81
N TYR A 149 18.16 12.18 -24.63
CA TYR A 149 18.87 11.08 -25.28
C TYR A 149 19.72 10.30 -24.26
N LEU A 150 20.03 9.05 -24.59
CA LEU A 150 20.90 8.18 -23.80
C LEU A 150 22.37 8.47 -24.12
N VAL A 151 23.16 8.81 -23.11
CA VAL A 151 24.57 9.22 -23.34
C VAL A 151 25.43 8.10 -23.91
N LYS A 152 25.15 6.84 -23.55
CA LYS A 152 25.96 5.70 -24.00
C LYS A 152 25.62 5.20 -25.40
N THR A 153 24.34 5.27 -25.79
CA THR A 153 23.87 4.71 -27.07
C THR A 153 23.53 5.78 -28.10
N GLY A 154 23.29 7.02 -27.67
CA GLY A 154 22.83 8.11 -28.53
C GLY A 154 21.33 8.07 -28.85
N GLU A 155 20.60 7.05 -28.39
CA GLU A 155 19.17 6.88 -28.67
C GLU A 155 18.33 8.01 -28.07
N ILE A 156 17.33 8.46 -28.83
CA ILE A 156 16.37 9.48 -28.40
C ILE A 156 15.23 8.80 -27.63
N VAL A 157 14.96 9.28 -26.41
CA VAL A 157 13.99 8.67 -25.50
C VAL A 157 12.60 9.31 -25.63
N ASP A 158 12.56 10.62 -25.88
CA ASP A 158 11.32 11.38 -25.92
C ASP A 158 10.70 11.36 -27.32
N SER A 159 9.49 10.81 -27.45
CA SER A 159 8.64 10.91 -28.64
C SER A 159 7.31 11.60 -28.30
N VAL A 160 6.84 12.47 -29.19
CA VAL A 160 5.56 13.18 -29.05
C VAL A 160 4.38 12.22 -29.06
N GLU A 161 4.46 11.17 -29.88
CA GLU A 161 3.41 10.15 -30.01
C GLU A 161 3.30 9.29 -28.75
N LYS A 162 4.44 8.99 -28.13
CA LYS A 162 4.50 8.22 -26.88
C LYS A 162 3.74 8.88 -25.73
N TRP A 163 3.75 10.22 -25.66
CA TRP A 163 2.95 10.95 -24.68
C TRP A 163 1.44 10.81 -24.95
N LYS A 164 1.03 10.93 -26.22
CA LYS A 164 -0.37 10.77 -26.63
C LYS A 164 -0.88 9.36 -26.32
N SER A 165 -0.10 8.32 -26.61
CA SER A 165 -0.48 6.94 -26.29
C SER A 165 -0.63 6.73 -24.79
N THR A 166 0.34 7.19 -23.99
CA THR A 166 0.31 7.06 -22.52
C THR A 166 -0.93 7.74 -21.90
N ILE A 167 -1.36 8.89 -22.43
CA ILE A 167 -2.59 9.54 -21.97
C ILE A 167 -3.83 8.73 -22.32
N ARG A 168 -3.93 8.25 -23.57
CA ARG A 168 -5.07 7.45 -24.03
C ARG A 168 -5.23 6.18 -23.20
N GLU A 169 -4.12 5.46 -22.98
CA GLU A 169 -4.09 4.27 -22.13
C GLU A 169 -4.54 4.58 -20.70
N ARG A 170 -4.03 5.66 -20.10
CA ARG A 170 -4.45 6.10 -18.77
C ARG A 170 -5.94 6.43 -18.69
N ASN A 171 -6.50 7.07 -19.72
CA ASN A 171 -7.92 7.41 -19.74
C ASN A 171 -8.78 6.14 -19.88
N LYS A 172 -8.37 5.20 -20.75
CA LYS A 172 -9.03 3.90 -20.90
C LYS A 172 -9.01 3.08 -19.60
N GLU A 173 -7.88 3.05 -18.88
CA GLU A 173 -7.79 2.38 -17.56
C GLU A 173 -8.74 3.01 -16.54
N LYS A 174 -8.91 4.33 -16.54
CA LYS A 174 -9.84 5.01 -15.63
C LYS A 174 -11.29 4.67 -15.93
N GLU A 175 -11.67 4.64 -17.20
CA GLU A 175 -13.02 4.25 -17.64
C GLU A 175 -13.33 2.81 -17.22
N ALA A 176 -12.39 1.88 -17.43
CA ALA A 176 -12.56 0.47 -17.05
C ALA A 176 -12.65 0.22 -15.54
N ILE A 177 -12.11 1.11 -14.69
CA ILE A 177 -12.22 1.03 -13.23
C ILE A 177 -13.57 1.61 -12.74
N SER A 178 -14.17 2.52 -13.52
CA SER A 178 -15.45 3.14 -13.17
C SER A 178 -16.68 2.34 -13.60
N SER A 179 -16.50 1.41 -14.54
CA SER A 179 -17.50 0.46 -15.04
C SER A 179 -17.44 -0.85 -14.27
#